data_AF-A0A9D4QFG1-F1
#
_entry.id   AF-A0A9D4QFG1-F1
#
_cell.length_a   1.000
_cell.length_b   1.000
_cell.length_c   1.000
_cell.angle_alpha   90.00
_cell.angle_beta   90.00
_cell.angle_gamma   90.00
#
_symmetry.space_group_name_H-M   'P 1'
#
loop_
_entity.id
_entity.type
_entity.pdbx_description
1 polymer ?
#
loop_
_entity_poly.entity_id
_entity_poly.type
_entity_poly.pdbx_seq_one_letter_code
_entity_poly.pdbx_strand_id
1 'polypeptide(L)'
;MDLAKTTFWKYPRTAATTVVIGDSQLKYVHQYFNPHQRGAPAFITQPGARIEDVHFLLDFVPDTTRTLVLHVGTNDLSSASGATAFHKYRSLIDYIRIERPKISRIYVSLILPRSRN
;
A
#
# COMPACT_ATOMS: atom_id res chain seq x y z
N MET A 1 4.46 10.47 13.40
CA MET A 1 3.64 10.22 12.19
C MET A 1 2.37 11.04 12.32
N ASP A 2 2.10 11.95 11.40
CA ASP A 2 0.93 12.84 11.46
C ASP A 2 -0.28 12.13 10.83
N LEU A 3 -1.04 11.40 11.65
CA LEU A 3 -2.22 10.61 11.25
C LEU A 3 -3.31 11.48 10.60
N ALA A 4 -3.24 12.81 10.72
CA ALA A 4 -4.20 13.75 10.13
C ALA A 4 -4.17 13.79 8.60
N LYS A 5 -3.12 13.25 7.95
CA LYS A 5 -2.98 13.24 6.48
C LYS A 5 -3.35 11.92 5.81
N THR A 6 -3.64 10.87 6.59
CA THR A 6 -4.05 9.58 6.05
C THR A 6 -5.46 9.71 5.48
N THR A 7 -5.58 9.64 4.16
CA THR A 7 -6.88 9.71 3.49
C THR A 7 -7.40 8.28 3.33
N PHE A 8 -8.47 7.98 4.06
CA PHE A 8 -9.15 6.69 3.98
C PHE A 8 -10.22 6.75 2.91
N TRP A 9 -10.06 5.98 1.85
CA TRP A 9 -11.11 5.81 0.84
C TRP A 9 -11.95 4.60 1.23
N LYS A 10 -13.21 4.89 1.58
CA LYS A 10 -14.13 3.99 2.29
C LYS A 10 -14.23 2.61 1.64
N TYR A 11 -14.08 1.62 2.51
CA TYR A 11 -14.28 0.20 2.27
C TYR A 11 -15.57 -0.11 1.51
N PRO A 12 -15.57 -1.11 0.59
CA PRO A 12 -16.82 -1.75 0.20
C PRO A 12 -17.54 -2.26 1.45
N ARG A 13 -18.89 -2.16 1.50
CA ARG A 13 -19.72 -2.74 2.59
C ARG A 13 -19.51 -4.25 2.75
N THR A 14 -18.95 -4.91 1.74
CA THR A 14 -18.52 -6.31 1.78
C THR A 14 -17.07 -6.40 2.20
N ALA A 15 -16.73 -7.32 3.10
CA ALA A 15 -15.35 -7.59 3.53
C ALA A 15 -14.38 -7.65 2.33
N ALA A 16 -13.51 -6.64 2.20
CA ALA A 16 -12.57 -6.56 1.09
C ALA A 16 -11.51 -7.66 1.24
N THR A 17 -11.43 -8.57 0.27
CA THR A 17 -10.38 -9.60 0.24
C THR A 17 -9.06 -9.07 -0.31
N THR A 18 -9.10 -7.91 -0.97
CA THR A 18 -7.95 -7.25 -1.60
C THR A 18 -7.80 -5.84 -1.05
N VAL A 19 -6.60 -5.49 -0.61
CA VAL A 19 -6.27 -4.15 -0.13
C VAL A 19 -5.07 -3.61 -0.91
N VAL A 20 -5.15 -2.34 -1.28
CA VAL A 20 -4.07 -1.61 -1.92
C VAL A 20 -3.59 -0.51 -0.97
N ILE A 21 -2.34 -0.58 -0.55
CA ILE A 21 -1.67 0.46 0.24
C ILE A 21 -0.77 1.27 -0.69
N GLY A 22 -0.79 2.59 -0.57
CA GLY A 22 0.09 3.41 -1.39
C GLY A 22 0.09 4.88 -1.05
N ASP A 23 0.86 5.62 -1.84
CA ASP A 23 1.03 7.05 -1.67
C ASP A 23 -0.02 7.87 -2.44
N SER A 24 0.26 9.16 -2.64
CA SER A 24 -0.56 10.09 -3.42
C SER A 24 -0.92 9.62 -4.84
N GLN A 25 -0.18 8.69 -5.47
CA GLN A 25 -0.46 8.19 -6.81
C GLN A 25 -1.72 7.32 -6.85
N LEU A 26 -2.10 6.67 -5.75
CA LEU A 26 -3.31 5.84 -5.70
C LEU A 26 -4.60 6.63 -5.92
N LYS A 27 -4.56 7.97 -5.80
CA LYS A 27 -5.71 8.81 -6.14
C LYS A 27 -6.15 8.65 -7.60
N TYR A 28 -5.23 8.29 -8.50
CA TYR A 28 -5.52 8.08 -9.91
C TYR A 28 -5.95 6.65 -10.24
N VAL A 29 -5.74 5.70 -9.31
CA VAL A 29 -6.10 4.28 -9.50
C VAL A 29 -7.49 4.00 -8.95
N HIS A 30 -7.81 4.50 -7.75
CA HIS A 30 -9.06 4.16 -7.08
C HIS A 30 -10.30 4.59 -7.87
N GLN A 31 -10.21 5.67 -8.66
CA GLN A 31 -11.33 6.20 -9.45
C GLN A 31 -11.89 5.21 -10.48
N TYR A 32 -11.11 4.19 -10.85
CA TYR A 32 -11.53 3.15 -11.79
C TYR A 32 -12.27 1.98 -11.11
N PHE A 33 -12.44 2.00 -9.79
CA PHE A 33 -13.11 0.95 -9.03
C PHE A 33 -14.40 1.48 -8.41
N ASN A 34 -15.51 0.76 -8.63
CA ASN A 34 -16.76 1.05 -7.95
C ASN A 34 -16.75 0.41 -6.55
N PRO A 35 -16.82 1.18 -5.44
CA PRO A 35 -16.78 0.64 -4.08
C PRO A 35 -18.00 -0.22 -3.73
N HIS A 36 -19.06 -0.20 -4.54
CA HIS A 36 -20.24 -1.04 -4.33
C HIS A 36 -20.17 -2.36 -5.11
N GLN A 37 -19.15 -2.53 -5.96
CA GLN A 37 -18.97 -3.75 -6.72
C GLN A 37 -18.33 -4.84 -5.85
N ARG A 38 -18.90 -6.05 -5.90
CA ARG A 38 -18.32 -7.22 -5.23
C ARG A 38 -16.92 -7.47 -5.77
N GLY A 39 -15.95 -7.60 -4.87
CA GLY A 39 -14.54 -7.82 -5.23
C GLY A 39 -13.75 -6.55 -5.51
N ALA A 40 -14.36 -5.36 -5.39
CA ALA A 40 -13.61 -4.11 -5.42
C ALA A 40 -12.55 -4.09 -4.30
N PRO A 41 -11.31 -3.64 -4.58
CA PRO A 41 -10.29 -3.51 -3.57
C PRO A 41 -10.59 -2.34 -2.62
N ALA A 42 -10.13 -2.46 -1.38
CA ALA A 42 -10.06 -1.31 -0.46
C ALA A 42 -8.73 -0.57 -0.66
N PHE A 43 -8.74 0.76 -0.52
CA PHE A 43 -7.56 1.60 -0.73
C PHE A 43 -7.19 2.33 0.57
N ILE A 44 -5.95 2.16 1.01
CA ILE A 44 -5.36 2.88 2.13
C ILE A 44 -4.29 3.80 1.55
N THR A 45 -4.55 5.11 1.62
CA THR A 45 -3.68 6.09 0.97
C THR A 45 -3.08 7.06 1.97
N GLN A 46 -1.76 7.23 1.91
CA GLN A 46 -1.06 8.24 2.70
C GLN A 46 -0.12 9.06 1.80
N PRO A 47 -0.46 10.32 1.51
CA PRO A 47 0.40 11.18 0.70
C PRO A 47 1.82 11.28 1.27
N GLY A 48 2.81 11.08 0.40
CA GLY A 48 4.22 11.11 0.80
C GLY A 48 4.73 9.86 1.53
N ALA A 49 3.91 8.81 1.67
CA ALA A 49 4.32 7.57 2.34
C ALA A 49 5.58 6.97 1.71
N ARG A 50 6.48 6.56 2.59
CA ARG A 50 7.66 5.74 2.31
C ARG A 50 7.38 4.28 2.60
N ILE A 51 8.30 3.39 2.22
CA ILE A 51 8.18 1.95 2.46
C ILE A 51 8.02 1.65 3.95
N GLU A 52 8.75 2.36 4.82
CA GLU A 52 8.70 2.18 6.28
C GLU A 52 7.36 2.61 6.90
N ASP A 53 6.62 3.53 6.27
CA ASP A 53 5.32 3.95 6.77
C ASP A 53 4.26 2.85 6.65
N VAL A 54 4.49 1.85 5.79
CA VAL A 54 3.55 0.75 5.58
C VAL A 54 3.31 -0.04 6.87
N HIS A 55 4.30 -0.13 7.77
CA HIS A 55 4.13 -0.81 9.06
C HIS A 55 2.92 -0.29 9.83
N PHE A 56 2.75 1.03 9.89
CA PHE A 56 1.60 1.66 10.54
C PHE A 56 0.32 1.55 9.72
N LEU A 57 0.43 1.52 8.39
CA LEU A 57 -0.74 1.39 7.51
C LEU A 57 -1.37 -0.01 7.57
N LEU A 58 -0.62 -1.02 8.01
CA LEU A 58 -1.12 -2.38 8.23
C LEU A 58 -2.14 -2.48 9.36
N ASP A 59 -2.20 -1.51 10.28
CA ASP A 59 -3.21 -1.48 11.34
C ASP A 59 -4.62 -1.21 10.80
N PHE A 60 -4.70 -0.61 9.63
CA PHE A 60 -5.96 -0.33 8.93
C PHE A 60 -6.35 -1.44 7.95
N VAL A 61 -5.52 -2.49 7.80
CA VAL A 61 -5.82 -3.61 6.91
C VAL A 61 -6.80 -4.56 7.61
N PRO A 62 -7.99 -4.82 7.05
CA PRO A 62 -8.94 -5.74 7.65
C PRO A 62 -8.39 -7.17 7.73
N ASP A 63 -8.73 -7.91 8.77
CA ASP A 63 -8.36 -9.33 8.95
C ASP A 63 -8.89 -10.27 7.86
N THR A 64 -9.87 -9.81 7.09
CA THR A 64 -10.44 -10.54 5.95
C THR A 64 -9.59 -10.45 4.69
N THR A 65 -8.55 -9.60 4.71
CA THR A 65 -7.62 -9.40 3.59
C THR A 65 -6.85 -10.66 3.30
N ARG A 66 -6.87 -11.09 2.04
CA ARG A 66 -6.09 -12.23 1.51
C ARG A 66 -5.04 -11.79 0.52
N THR A 67 -5.24 -10.64 -0.12
CA THR A 67 -4.32 -10.08 -1.10
C THR A 67 -3.98 -8.65 -0.72
N LEU A 68 -2.69 -8.36 -0.62
CA LEU A 68 -2.16 -7.04 -0.33
C LEU A 68 -1.34 -6.56 -1.53
N VAL A 69 -1.62 -5.36 -2.00
CA VAL A 69 -0.85 -4.69 -3.05
C VAL A 69 -0.18 -3.47 -2.43
N LEU A 70 1.14 -3.41 -2.53
CA LEU A 70 1.97 -2.31 -2.04
C LEU A 70 2.40 -1.45 -3.23
N HIS A 71 1.93 -0.21 -3.24
CA HIS A 71 2.26 0.80 -4.25
C HIS A 71 2.88 2.02 -3.55
N VAL A 72 4.08 1.81 -3.02
CA VAL A 72 4.88 2.81 -2.29
C VAL A 72 6.29 2.88 -2.89
N GLY A 73 7.16 3.75 -2.38
CA GLY A 73 8.58 3.75 -2.73
C GLY A 73 9.04 4.81 -3.74
N THR A 74 8.14 5.56 -4.38
CA THR A 74 8.55 6.76 -5.16
C THR A 74 9.33 7.74 -4.28
N ASN A 75 8.87 7.94 -3.05
CA ASN A 75 9.49 8.86 -2.11
C ASN A 75 10.82 8.32 -1.57
N ASP A 76 10.98 7.00 -1.43
CA ASP A 76 12.26 6.39 -1.06
C ASP A 76 13.30 6.54 -2.17
N LEU A 77 12.93 6.29 -3.43
CA LEU A 77 13.85 6.41 -4.57
C LEU A 77 14.34 7.85 -4.82
N SER A 78 13.58 8.87 -4.40
CA SER A 78 14.05 10.26 -4.44
C SER A 78 15.15 10.58 -3.42
N SER A 79 15.34 9.73 -2.41
CA SER A 79 16.21 9.99 -1.25
C SER A 79 17.25 8.90 -0.98
N ALA A 80 17.14 7.74 -1.63
CA ALA A 80 17.98 6.57 -1.40
C ALA A 80 18.27 5.78 -2.69
N SER A 81 19.30 4.92 -2.64
CA SER A 81 19.61 4.00 -3.74
C SER A 81 18.53 2.93 -3.91
N GLY A 82 18.39 2.39 -5.13
CA GLY A 82 17.48 1.27 -5.39
C GLY A 82 17.78 0.02 -4.52
N ALA A 83 19.04 -0.22 -4.18
CA ALA A 83 19.43 -1.32 -3.28
C ALA A 83 18.86 -1.12 -1.87
N THR A 84 18.90 0.10 -1.34
CA THR A 84 18.31 0.44 -0.04
C THR A 84 16.79 0.21 -0.05
N ALA A 85 16.10 0.64 -1.11
CA ALA A 85 14.67 0.41 -1.25
C ALA A 85 14.33 -1.10 -1.31
N PHE A 86 15.13 -1.89 -2.02
CA PHE A 86 14.96 -3.34 -2.07
C PHE A 86 15.12 -4.01 -0.69
N HIS A 87 16.13 -3.61 0.09
CA HIS A 87 16.30 -4.11 1.46
C HIS A 87 15.10 -3.76 2.35
N LYS A 88 14.61 -2.52 2.27
CA LYS A 88 13.40 -2.10 3.01
C LYS A 88 12.19 -2.94 2.63
N TYR A 89 11.98 -3.21 1.33
CA TYR A 89 10.89 -4.06 0.88
C TYR A 89 11.00 -5.49 1.38
N ARG A 90 12.20 -6.08 1.38
CA ARG A 90 12.42 -7.42 1.90
C ARG A 90 12.02 -7.50 3.38
N SER A 91 12.53 -6.58 4.20
CA SER A 91 12.19 -6.51 5.64
C SER A 91 10.69 -6.31 5.86
N LEU A 92 10.04 -5.46 5.07
CA LEU A 92 8.60 -5.21 5.15
C LEU A 92 7.78 -6.47 4.81
N ILE A 93 8.15 -7.21 3.75
CA ILE A 93 7.45 -8.43 3.36
C ILE A 93 7.58 -9.50 4.45
N ASP A 94 8.78 -9.67 5.00
CA ASP A 94 9.01 -10.63 6.09
C ASP A 94 8.16 -10.26 7.32
N TYR A 95 8.10 -8.98 7.68
CA TYR A 95 7.23 -8.49 8.74
C TYR A 95 5.74 -8.78 8.48
N ILE A 96 5.24 -8.48 7.26
CA ILE A 96 3.83 -8.74 6.91
C ILE A 96 3.49 -10.23 7.03
N ARG A 97 4.40 -11.12 6.63
CA ARG A 97 4.19 -12.56 6.71
C ARG A 97 4.08 -13.05 8.15
N ILE A 98 4.82 -12.45 9.07
CA ILE A 98 4.78 -12.77 10.50
C ILE A 98 3.51 -12.21 11.15
N GLU A 99 3.25 -10.91 10.96
CA GLU A 99 2.18 -10.21 11.68
C GLU A 99 0.80 -10.40 11.05
N ARG A 100 0.72 -10.66 9.74
CA ARG A 100 -0.53 -10.80 9.00
C ARG A 100 -0.55 -12.11 8.18
N PRO A 101 -0.44 -13.28 8.83
CA PRO A 101 -0.30 -14.58 8.13
C PRO A 101 -1.52 -14.96 7.28
N LYS A 102 -2.67 -14.31 7.47
CA LYS A 102 -3.88 -14.51 6.64
C LYS A 102 -3.74 -13.95 5.22
N ILE A 103 -2.82 -13.01 5.00
CA ILE A 103 -2.51 -12.44 3.69
C ILE A 103 -1.64 -13.43 2.93
N SER A 104 -2.25 -14.17 2.00
CA SER A 104 -1.56 -15.21 1.23
C SER A 104 -0.86 -14.69 -0.02
N ARG A 105 -1.21 -13.49 -0.49
CA ARG A 105 -0.61 -12.87 -1.68
C ARG A 105 -0.18 -11.45 -1.37
N ILE A 106 1.09 -11.14 -1.63
CA ILE A 106 1.67 -9.81 -1.49
C ILE A 106 2.26 -9.43 -2.84
N TYR A 107 1.76 -8.35 -3.44
CA TYR A 107 2.28 -7.79 -4.68
C TYR A 107 2.95 -6.46 -4.38
N VAL A 108 4.17 -6.29 -4.89
CA VAL A 108 4.88 -5.01 -4.82
C VAL A 108 4.89 -4.38 -6.20
N SER A 109 4.29 -3.22 -6.31
CA SER A 109 4.33 -2.39 -7.51
C SER A 109 5.44 -1.36 -7.33
N LEU A 110 6.60 -1.64 -7.95
CA LEU A 110 7.71 -0.70 -8.01
C LEU A 110 7.42 0.33 -9.09
N ILE A 111 7.51 1.61 -8.72
CA ILE A 111 7.32 2.72 -9.66
C ILE A 111 8.63 2.90 -10.44
N LEU A 112 8.53 2.83 -11.77
CA LEU A 112 9.64 3.10 -12.69
C LEU A 112 10.06 4.58 -12.60
N PRO A 113 11.35 4.89 -12.83
CA PRO A 113 11.93 6.20 -12.53
C PRO A 113 11.17 7.34 -13.21
N ARG A 114 10.94 8.42 -12.46
CA ARG A 114 10.56 9.71 -13.04
C ARG A 114 11.74 10.17 -13.91
N SER A 115 11.49 10.44 -15.19
CA SER A 115 12.45 11.18 -16.01
C SER A 115 12.85 12.44 -15.27
N ARG A 116 14.16 12.74 -15.17
CA ARG A 116 14.61 14.09 -14.81
C ARG A 116 14.04 15.02 -15.88
N ASN A 117 13.30 16.05 -15.46
CA ASN A 117 13.10 17.25 -16.28
C ASN A 117 14.34 18.12 -16.14
#